data_AF-A0A9D1GLJ0-F1
#
_entry.id   AF-A0A9D1GLJ0-F1
#
_cell.length_a   1.000
_cell.length_b   1.000
_cell.length_c   1.000
_cell.angle_alpha   90.00
_cell.angle_beta   90.00
_cell.angle_gamma   90.00
#
_symmetry.space_group_name_H-M   'P 1'
#
loop_
_entity.id
_entity.type
_entity.pdbx_description
1 polymer ?
#
loop_
_entity_poly.entity_id
_entity_poly.type
_entity_poly.pdbx_seq_one_letter_code
_entity_poly.pdbx_strand_id
1 'polypeptide(L)'
;MSIYITGDCHGDYRRFSTEIFPEQYTMGKNDYVIVCGDFGYWSEDREQLWWRKWLDKKPFTTLWVDGNHENYDLLATCCPVEEWNGGKVQHVAPSIIHLMRG
;
A
#
# COMPACT_ATOMS: atom_id res chain seq x y z
N MET A 1 6.45 11.45 13.25
CA MET A 1 5.22 10.96 12.59
C MET A 1 4.91 11.91 11.47
N SER A 2 5.16 11.46 10.25
CA SER A 2 4.89 12.17 9.01
C SER A 2 3.86 11.37 8.22
N ILE A 3 2.94 12.06 7.56
CA ILE A 3 1.92 11.45 6.70
C ILE A 3 2.02 12.10 5.33
N TYR A 4 2.15 11.28 4.30
CA TYR A 4 2.15 11.69 2.90
C TYR A 4 0.97 11.03 2.20
N ILE A 5 0.45 11.71 1.18
CA ILE A 5 -0.76 11.26 0.47
C ILE A 5 -0.49 11.32 -1.05
N THR A 6 -0.91 10.28 -1.75
CA THR A 6 -0.90 10.17 -3.22
C THR A 6 -2.10 9.32 -3.67
N GLY A 7 -2.22 9.00 -4.96
CA GLY A 7 -3.29 8.18 -5.54
C GLY A 7 -2.90 7.74 -6.95
N ASP A 8 -3.68 6.85 -7.58
CA ASP A 8 -3.51 6.50 -9.00
C ASP A 8 -2.13 5.90 -9.31
N CYS A 9 -1.70 4.92 -8.51
CA CYS A 9 -0.46 4.20 -8.74
C CYS A 9 -0.54 3.30 -9.97
N HIS A 10 -1.69 2.68 -10.23
CA HIS A 10 -1.89 1.71 -11.31
C HIS A 10 -0.74 0.68 -11.36
N GLY A 11 -0.32 0.17 -10.20
CA GLY A 11 0.73 -0.85 -10.09
C GLY A 11 2.15 -0.32 -10.36
N ASP A 12 2.31 0.95 -10.69
CA ASP A 12 3.59 1.61 -10.89
C ASP A 12 4.02 2.39 -9.64
N TYR A 13 4.90 1.76 -8.87
CA TYR A 13 5.39 2.29 -7.61
C TYR A 13 6.70 3.08 -7.75
N ARG A 14 7.17 3.38 -8.97
CA ARG A 14 8.41 4.15 -9.21
C ARG A 14 8.42 5.50 -8.52
N ARG A 15 7.25 6.12 -8.32
CA ARG A 15 7.09 7.38 -7.57
C ARG A 15 7.63 7.31 -6.14
N PHE A 16 7.71 6.12 -5.55
CA PHE A 16 8.27 5.93 -4.22
C PHE A 16 9.78 5.65 -4.27
N SER A 17 10.45 5.80 -5.42
CA SER A 17 11.90 5.78 -5.50
C SER A 17 12.49 6.95 -4.70
N THR A 18 13.72 6.80 -4.22
CA THR A 18 14.39 7.87 -3.48
C THR A 18 14.75 9.07 -4.34
N GLU A 19 14.75 8.91 -5.67
CA GLU A 19 14.96 10.01 -6.61
C GLU A 19 13.73 10.93 -6.70
N ILE A 20 12.53 10.36 -6.60
CA ILE A 20 11.26 11.09 -6.71
C ILE A 20 10.74 11.50 -5.33
N PHE A 21 10.95 10.65 -4.31
CA PHE A 21 10.48 10.86 -2.94
C PHE A 21 11.63 10.80 -1.94
N PRO A 22 12.55 11.77 -1.93
CA PRO A 22 13.75 11.78 -1.07
C PRO A 22 13.42 11.94 0.41
N GLU A 23 12.26 12.48 0.79
CA GLU A 23 11.84 12.65 2.19
C GLU A 23 11.85 11.31 2.96
N GLN A 24 11.69 10.19 2.24
CA GLN A 24 11.79 8.83 2.78
C GLN A 24 13.12 8.53 3.48
N TYR A 25 14.20 9.27 3.20
CA TYR A 25 15.49 9.11 3.89
C TYR A 25 15.41 9.39 5.41
N THR A 26 14.42 10.16 5.85
CA THR A 26 14.22 10.50 7.27
C THR A 26 13.03 9.78 7.90
N MET A 27 12.34 8.92 7.14
CA MET A 27 11.16 8.20 7.59
C MET A 27 11.53 6.90 8.30
N GLY A 28 10.59 6.41 9.11
CA GLY A 28 10.59 5.08 9.71
C GLY A 28 9.22 4.42 9.59
N LYS A 29 9.10 3.16 10.06
CA LYS A 29 7.87 2.36 9.88
C LYS A 29 6.64 2.91 10.61
N ASN A 30 6.83 3.92 11.46
CA ASN A 30 5.77 4.67 12.12
C ASN A 30 5.29 5.89 11.28
N ASP A 31 5.91 6.17 10.14
CA ASP A 31 5.46 7.19 9.20
C ASP A 31 4.66 6.53 8.06
N TYR A 32 3.69 7.26 7.52
CA TYR A 32 2.69 6.69 6.62
C TYR A 32 2.69 7.36 5.25
N VAL A 33 2.53 6.54 4.21
CA VAL A 33 2.20 7.00 2.86
C VAL A 33 0.84 6.41 2.50
N ILE A 34 -0.14 7.26 2.28
CA ILE A 34 -1.53 6.88 1.98
C ILE A 34 -1.76 6.98 0.48
N VAL A 35 -2.22 5.90 -0.15
CA VAL A 35 -2.65 5.86 -1.55
C VAL A 35 -4.18 5.88 -1.62
N CYS A 36 -4.72 6.97 -2.13
CA CYS A 36 -6.15 7.26 -2.20
C CYS A 36 -6.78 6.73 -3.49
N GLY A 37 -6.76 5.40 -3.67
CA GLY A 37 -7.34 4.73 -4.82
C GLY A 37 -6.34 4.34 -5.90
N ASP A 38 -6.74 3.38 -6.72
CA ASP A 38 -5.99 2.83 -7.86
C ASP A 38 -4.57 2.44 -7.46
N PHE A 39 -4.46 1.71 -6.33
CA PHE A 39 -3.19 1.24 -5.79
C PHE A 39 -2.50 0.29 -6.77
N GLY A 40 -3.31 -0.52 -7.45
CA GLY A 40 -2.86 -1.44 -8.48
C GLY A 40 -2.61 -2.87 -8.01
N TYR A 41 -3.33 -3.32 -6.98
CA TYR A 41 -3.32 -4.71 -6.56
C TYR A 41 -4.26 -5.54 -7.44
N TRP A 42 -3.72 -6.12 -8.51
CA TRP A 42 -4.53 -6.77 -9.56
C TRP A 42 -4.35 -8.27 -9.66
N SER A 43 -3.16 -8.78 -9.34
CA SER A 43 -2.77 -10.17 -9.59
C SER A 43 -1.64 -10.59 -8.64
N GLU A 44 -1.36 -11.89 -8.63
CA GLU A 44 -0.16 -12.46 -7.99
C GLU A 44 0.91 -12.86 -9.02
N ASP A 45 0.99 -12.15 -10.14
CA ASP A 45 2.06 -12.37 -11.10
C ASP A 45 3.44 -11.93 -10.55
N ARG A 46 4.50 -12.30 -11.25
CA ARG A 46 5.88 -12.05 -10.79
C ARG A 46 6.19 -10.56 -10.65
N GLU A 47 5.61 -9.72 -11.48
CA GLU A 47 5.87 -8.27 -11.46
C GLU A 47 5.20 -7.62 -10.24
N GLN A 48 3.92 -7.90 -10.02
CA GLN A 48 3.19 -7.44 -8.84
C GLN A 48 3.82 -7.96 -7.55
N LEU A 49 4.22 -9.23 -7.51
CA LEU A 49 4.92 -9.78 -6.35
C LEU A 49 6.29 -9.12 -6.11
N TRP A 50 7.00 -8.74 -7.17
CA TRP A 50 8.25 -7.99 -7.03
C TRP A 50 8.00 -6.60 -6.46
N TRP A 51 7.01 -5.89 -6.99
CA TRP A 51 6.63 -4.56 -6.52
C TRP A 51 6.16 -4.56 -5.07
N ARG A 52 5.34 -5.53 -4.66
CA ARG A 52 4.94 -5.72 -3.26
C ARG A 52 6.15 -5.87 -2.34
N LYS A 53 7.11 -6.73 -2.71
CA LYS A 53 8.35 -6.91 -1.92
C LYS A 53 9.22 -5.66 -1.89
N TRP A 54 9.26 -4.91 -2.99
CA TRP A 54 10.01 -3.66 -3.07
C TRP A 54 9.38 -2.58 -2.20
N LEU A 55 8.05 -2.45 -2.23
CA LEU A 55 7.30 -1.47 -1.45
C LEU A 55 7.31 -1.81 0.05
N ASP A 56 7.21 -3.09 0.41
CA ASP A 56 7.28 -3.53 1.81
C ASP A 56 8.66 -3.26 2.46
N LYS A 57 9.72 -3.17 1.64
CA LYS A 57 11.07 -2.80 2.09
C LYS A 57 11.26 -1.30 2.29
N LYS A 58 10.28 -0.46 1.95
CA LYS A 58 10.39 0.99 2.14
C LYS A 58 10.50 1.35 3.61
N PRO A 59 11.14 2.48 3.96
CA PRO A 59 11.32 2.84 5.36
C PRO A 59 10.01 3.20 6.05
N PHE A 60 8.92 3.44 5.31
CA PHE A 60 7.59 3.80 5.82
C PHE A 60 6.58 2.66 5.71
N THR A 61 5.38 2.87 6.28
CA THR A 61 4.22 1.99 6.11
C THR A 61 3.28 2.55 5.04
N THR A 62 2.92 1.73 4.07
CA THR A 62 1.98 2.10 3.01
C THR A 62 0.57 1.74 3.47
N LEU A 63 -0.32 2.74 3.47
CA LEU A 63 -1.75 2.56 3.62
C LEU A 63 -2.41 2.83 2.29
N TRP A 64 -3.51 2.15 1.97
CA TRP A 64 -4.27 2.47 0.77
C TRP A 64 -5.76 2.20 0.96
N VAL A 65 -6.58 2.91 0.19
CA VAL A 65 -8.03 2.70 0.11
C VAL A 65 -8.40 2.30 -1.32
N ASP A 66 -9.49 1.56 -1.46
CA ASP A 66 -10.01 1.13 -2.76
C ASP A 66 -10.21 2.31 -3.74
N GLY A 67 -9.76 2.14 -4.98
CA GLY A 67 -10.21 2.88 -6.16
C GLY A 67 -11.24 2.04 -6.92
N ASN A 68 -11.38 2.28 -8.23
CA ASN A 68 -12.27 1.50 -9.09
C ASN A 68 -11.53 0.43 -9.91
N HIS A 69 -10.19 0.40 -9.84
CA HIS A 69 -9.36 -0.53 -10.60
C HIS A 69 -8.83 -1.70 -9.78
N GLU A 70 -9.25 -1.91 -8.54
CA GLU A 70 -8.78 -3.00 -7.68
C GLU A 70 -9.39 -4.37 -8.00
N ASN A 71 -8.64 -5.44 -7.69
CA ASN A 71 -9.15 -6.80 -7.74
C ASN A 71 -9.76 -7.22 -6.39
N TYR A 72 -11.05 -6.91 -6.19
CA TYR A 72 -11.77 -7.20 -4.94
C TYR A 72 -11.88 -8.70 -4.63
N ASP A 73 -12.01 -9.57 -5.64
CA ASP A 73 -12.10 -11.02 -5.44
C ASP A 73 -10.78 -11.59 -4.89
N LEU A 74 -9.66 -11.08 -5.39
CA LEU A 74 -8.34 -11.45 -4.88
C LEU A 74 -8.18 -10.97 -3.44
N LEU A 75 -8.50 -9.71 -3.15
CA LEU A 75 -8.39 -9.15 -1.79
C LEU A 75 -9.23 -9.93 -0.77
N ALA A 76 -10.45 -10.32 -1.15
CA ALA A 76 -11.35 -11.09 -0.29
C ALA A 76 -10.82 -12.51 0.00
N THR A 77 -10.02 -13.10 -0.89
CA THR A 77 -9.51 -14.46 -0.75
C THR A 77 -8.11 -14.53 -0.15
N CYS A 78 -7.22 -13.58 -0.48
CA CYS A 78 -5.82 -13.63 -0.06
C CYS A 78 -5.53 -12.93 1.27
N CYS A 79 -6.37 -12.00 1.71
CA CYS A 79 -6.10 -11.17 2.89
C CYS A 79 -7.24 -11.27 3.92
N PRO A 80 -7.00 -11.85 5.10
CA PRO A 80 -7.99 -11.84 6.17
C PRO A 80 -8.24 -10.42 6.66
N VAL A 81 -9.47 -10.18 7.13
CA VAL A 81 -9.87 -8.90 7.72
C VAL A 81 -9.47 -8.88 9.19
N GLU A 82 -8.80 -7.80 9.60
CA GLU A 82 -8.32 -7.58 10.97
C GLU A 82 -8.78 -6.20 11.47
N GLU A 83 -8.83 -6.01 12.79
CA GLU A 83 -9.09 -4.72 13.43
C GLU A 83 -7.77 -4.01 13.70
N TRP A 84 -7.62 -2.78 13.20
CA TRP A 84 -6.44 -1.95 13.41
C TRP A 84 -6.82 -0.49 13.57
N ASN A 85 -6.32 0.16 14.62
CA ASN A 85 -6.59 1.57 14.95
C ASN A 85 -8.09 1.96 14.97
N GLY A 86 -8.98 1.02 15.35
CA GLY A 86 -10.42 1.25 15.43
C GLY A 86 -11.17 1.14 14.09
N GLY A 87 -10.53 0.61 13.05
CA GLY A 87 -11.13 0.29 11.76
C GLY A 87 -10.74 -1.09 11.26
N LYS A 88 -11.41 -1.54 10.19
CA LYS A 88 -11.10 -2.83 9.54
C LYS A 88 -10.00 -2.64 8.50
N VAL A 89 -9.06 -3.57 8.47
CA VAL A 89 -7.95 -3.56 7.53
C VAL A 89 -7.68 -4.96 6.97
N GLN A 90 -6.94 -4.99 5.87
CA GLN A 90 -6.39 -6.21 5.29
C GLN A 90 -4.88 -6.03 5.07
N HIS A 91 -4.07 -6.93 5.63
CA HIS A 91 -2.62 -6.87 5.46
C HIS A 91 -2.20 -7.61 4.18
N VAL A 92 -1.80 -6.85 3.17
CA VAL A 92 -1.24 -7.39 1.91
C VAL A 92 0.23 -7.80 2.10
N ALA A 93 0.93 -7.07 2.98
CA ALA A 93 2.28 -7.35 3.48
C ALA A 93 2.43 -6.69 4.87
N PRO A 94 3.50 -6.99 5.64
CA PRO A 94 3.69 -6.42 6.98
C PRO A 94 3.56 -4.90 7.05
N SER A 95 4.01 -4.18 6.01
CA SER A 95 3.93 -2.72 5.94
C SER A 95 3.13 -2.18 4.75
N ILE A 96 2.26 -3.03 4.17
CA ILE A 96 1.30 -2.62 3.12
C ILE A 96 -0.08 -3.03 3.60
N ILE A 97 -0.86 -2.03 4.00
CA ILE A 97 -2.13 -2.21 4.68
C ILE A 97 -3.24 -1.60 3.85
N HIS A 98 -4.22 -2.42 3.48
CA HIS A 98 -5.47 -1.98 2.89
C HIS A 98 -6.42 -1.52 4.00
N LEU A 99 -6.87 -0.27 3.92
CA LEU A 99 -7.87 0.31 4.82
C LEU A 99 -9.26 0.05 4.24
N MET A 100 -10.04 -0.79 4.91
CA MET A 100 -11.39 -1.10 4.43
C MET A 100 -12.34 0.05 4.72
N ARG A 101 -13.22 0.33 3.76
CA ARG A 101 -14.37 1.20 3.96
C ARG A 101 -15.40 0.56 4.90
N GLY A 102 -16.00 1.37 5.76
CA GLY A 102 -17.04 0.99 6.72
C GLY A 102 -18.44 1.00 6.13
#